data_AF-A0A0K0DAI4-F1
#
_entry.id   AF-A0A0K0DAI4-F1
#
_cell.length_a   1.000
_cell.length_b   1.000
_cell.length_c   1.000
_cell.angle_alpha   90.00
_cell.angle_beta   90.00
_cell.angle_gamma   90.00
#
_symmetry.space_group_name_H-M   'P 1'
#
loop_
_entity.id
_entity.type
_entity.pdbx_description
1 polymer ?
#
loop_
_entity_poly.entity_id
_entity_poly.type
_entity_poly.pdbx_seq_one_letter_code
_entity_poly.pdbx_strand_id
1 'polypeptide(L)'
;MKIIMHLLLLSLCYTFSLLIFQNGFLLKRKELQMRIVLLVDALRYDFMVPPEDGAPTTFFRGQMPGVAKLMTRGGQIGLLLADPPTTTLQRIKALTTGTLPTFIDAGDNFSPSPIINEDNIFFQARSCTLNVTFMGLRSTQIFSHVLIHSRVLTSTISTALTMRSKSPAADLVIAHLLGVDHCGHKYGPNHIQMSNILWKMDKIIMETANALFENDLLIVLGDHGMTTTGDHGGDSDDETHAGLLVYSPSHKFDVLPGDLRQIDLVPTISLLLGLPIPFSNLGIVIDSLFPKNLTNQAIALNYEQMRSAMRHLQASLRAAWTQFDLSLMKLGLLCFIEALLFTLSFRRLTPIHYVLRSGCLLLQLSLIFGGSSESLAVPLLLVCFFFLLFSSFTSHSSISSFFSSSSLCQQFTQ
;
A
#
# COMPACT_ATOMS: atom_id res chain seq x y z
N MET A 1 -20.13 -45.42 20.77
CA MET A 1 -21.36 -44.59 20.64
C MET A 1 -21.10 -43.09 20.81
N LYS A 2 -20.51 -42.62 21.92
CA LYS A 2 -20.23 -41.18 22.13
C LYS A 2 -19.33 -40.53 21.06
N ILE A 3 -18.27 -41.22 20.61
CA ILE A 3 -17.35 -40.71 19.58
C ILE A 3 -18.05 -40.54 18.23
N ILE A 4 -18.87 -41.52 17.83
CA ILE A 4 -19.65 -41.46 16.58
C ILE A 4 -20.62 -40.26 16.61
N MET A 5 -21.26 -40.02 17.75
CA MET A 5 -22.15 -38.85 17.94
C MET A 5 -21.40 -37.51 17.84
N HIS A 6 -20.16 -37.42 18.36
CA HIS A 6 -19.35 -36.21 18.25
C HIS A 6 -18.87 -35.97 16.81
N LEU A 7 -18.48 -37.03 16.09
CA LEU A 7 -18.08 -36.93 14.68
C LEU A 7 -19.26 -36.52 13.78
N LEU A 8 -20.45 -37.07 14.04
CA LEU A 8 -21.69 -36.65 13.35
C LEU A 8 -22.03 -35.19 13.63
N LEU A 9 -21.91 -34.74 14.88
CA LEU A 9 -22.15 -33.34 15.24
C LEU A 9 -21.13 -32.41 14.56
N LEU A 10 -19.84 -32.79 14.54
CA LEU A 10 -18.79 -32.01 13.86
C LEU A 10 -19.03 -31.94 12.34
N SER A 11 -19.40 -33.06 11.73
CA SER A 11 -19.74 -33.13 10.31
C SER A 11 -20.96 -32.26 9.99
N LEU A 12 -22.00 -32.31 10.83
CA LEU A 12 -23.20 -31.49 10.69
C LEU A 12 -22.85 -29.99 10.80
N CYS A 13 -22.10 -29.60 11.83
CA CYS A 13 -21.62 -28.23 12.02
C CYS A 13 -20.74 -27.77 10.85
N TYR A 14 -19.88 -28.62 10.31
CA TYR A 14 -19.05 -28.32 9.15
C TYR A 14 -19.90 -28.13 7.88
N THR A 15 -20.85 -29.03 7.62
CA THR A 15 -21.77 -28.90 6.46
C THR A 15 -22.69 -27.69 6.59
N PHE A 16 -23.20 -27.40 7.79
CA PHE A 16 -24.04 -26.23 8.04
C PHE A 16 -23.23 -24.94 7.93
N SER A 17 -21.99 -24.93 8.43
CA SER A 17 -21.04 -23.84 8.22
C SER A 17 -20.76 -23.63 6.73
N LEU A 18 -20.43 -24.68 5.97
CA LEU A 18 -20.25 -24.60 4.52
C LEU A 18 -21.50 -24.08 3.81
N LEU A 19 -22.69 -24.54 4.20
CA LEU A 19 -23.96 -24.09 3.62
C LEU A 19 -24.23 -22.61 3.95
N ILE A 20 -23.94 -22.17 5.17
CA ILE A 20 -24.06 -20.77 5.62
C ILE A 20 -23.03 -19.88 4.90
N PHE A 21 -21.79 -20.34 4.75
CA PHE A 21 -20.71 -19.61 4.09
C PHE A 21 -20.92 -19.53 2.57
N GLN A 22 -21.33 -20.63 1.92
CA GLN A 22 -21.69 -20.63 0.50
C GLN A 22 -22.90 -19.75 0.20
N ASN A 23 -23.88 -19.68 1.11
CA ASN A 23 -25.07 -18.85 0.92
C ASN A 23 -24.90 -17.41 1.41
N GLY A 24 -23.74 -17.05 1.97
CA GLY A 24 -23.33 -15.67 2.24
C GLY A 24 -24.06 -15.02 3.43
N PHE A 25 -23.92 -15.55 4.64
CA PHE A 25 -24.51 -14.92 5.83
C PHE A 25 -23.82 -13.63 6.27
N LEU A 26 -22.61 -13.32 5.80
CA LEU A 26 -21.86 -12.21 6.40
C LEU A 26 -22.04 -10.83 5.77
N LEU A 27 -22.81 -10.61 4.70
CA LEU A 27 -23.20 -9.26 4.20
C LEU A 27 -24.22 -9.29 3.04
N LYS A 28 -25.20 -10.21 3.01
CA LYS A 28 -26.23 -10.24 1.94
C LYS A 28 -27.32 -9.17 2.04
N ARG A 29 -27.24 -8.26 3.03
CA ARG A 29 -28.02 -7.02 2.96
C ARG A 29 -27.22 -6.02 2.13
N LYS A 30 -27.58 -5.87 0.85
CA LYS A 30 -27.26 -4.65 0.08
C LYS A 30 -28.05 -3.50 0.71
N GLU A 31 -27.61 -2.97 1.85
CA GLU A 31 -28.18 -1.73 2.40
C GLU A 31 -27.87 -0.56 1.46
N LEU A 32 -26.76 -0.66 0.71
CA LEU A 32 -26.42 0.23 -0.39
C LEU A 32 -26.39 -0.55 -1.72
N GLN A 33 -27.00 -0.02 -2.78
CA GLN A 33 -27.12 -0.70 -4.08
C GLN A 33 -25.99 -0.30 -5.03
N MET A 34 -25.94 0.99 -5.43
CA MET A 34 -24.90 1.53 -6.30
C MET A 34 -23.90 2.36 -5.53
N ARG A 35 -22.61 2.17 -5.83
CA ARG A 35 -21.53 2.95 -5.24
C ARG A 35 -20.77 3.65 -6.36
N ILE A 36 -20.73 4.98 -6.31
CA ILE A 36 -19.99 5.82 -7.25
C ILE A 36 -18.80 6.42 -6.52
N VAL A 37 -17.60 6.18 -7.03
CA VAL A 37 -16.35 6.74 -6.55
C VAL A 37 -15.85 7.76 -7.57
N LEU A 38 -15.82 9.03 -7.18
CA LEU A 38 -15.20 10.11 -7.94
C LEU A 38 -13.82 10.38 -7.35
N LEU A 39 -12.78 9.90 -8.02
CA LEU A 39 -11.40 10.23 -7.69
C LEU A 39 -11.02 11.51 -8.44
N VAL A 40 -10.78 12.59 -7.70
CA VAL A 40 -10.36 13.87 -8.27
C VAL A 40 -8.88 14.06 -7.97
N ASP A 41 -8.05 13.96 -9.01
CA ASP A 41 -6.58 14.03 -8.92
C ASP A 41 -6.16 15.38 -8.31
N ALA A 42 -5.39 15.33 -7.22
CA ALA A 42 -4.94 16.46 -6.40
C ALA A 42 -6.06 17.29 -5.70
N LEU A 43 -7.20 16.70 -5.36
CA LEU A 43 -8.26 17.38 -4.59
C LEU A 43 -7.87 17.55 -3.12
N ARG A 44 -7.37 18.74 -2.78
CA ARG A 44 -7.05 19.14 -1.40
C ARG A 44 -8.30 19.25 -0.52
N TYR A 45 -8.12 18.98 0.77
CA TYR A 45 -9.18 19.16 1.77
C TYR A 45 -9.71 20.59 1.83
N ASP A 46 -8.81 21.59 1.83
CA ASP A 46 -9.17 23.00 1.95
C ASP A 46 -9.82 23.61 0.69
N PHE A 47 -9.92 22.84 -0.39
CA PHE A 47 -10.75 23.19 -1.56
C PHE A 47 -12.24 22.91 -1.31
N MET A 48 -12.52 21.89 -0.48
CA MET A 48 -13.87 21.39 -0.23
C MET A 48 -14.56 22.05 0.95
N VAL A 49 -13.78 22.42 1.98
CA VAL A 49 -14.31 23.00 3.21
C VAL A 49 -14.84 24.41 2.95
N PRO A 50 -16.05 24.75 3.43
CA PRO A 50 -16.55 26.12 3.38
C PRO A 50 -15.57 27.10 4.07
N PRO A 51 -15.32 28.27 3.49
CA PRO A 51 -14.40 29.24 4.10
C PRO A 51 -14.92 29.71 5.46
N GLU A 52 -14.02 29.80 6.43
CA GLU A 52 -14.30 30.44 7.73
C GLU A 52 -14.42 31.96 7.60
N ASP A 53 -15.13 32.58 8.54
CA ASP A 53 -15.25 34.05 8.61
C ASP A 53 -13.86 34.68 8.79
N GLY A 54 -13.48 35.57 7.86
CA GLY A 54 -12.17 36.22 7.86
C GLY A 54 -11.03 35.40 7.25
N ALA A 55 -11.31 34.25 6.65
CA ALA A 55 -10.30 33.47 5.94
C ALA A 55 -9.64 34.27 4.80
N PRO A 56 -8.33 34.05 4.51
CA PRO A 56 -7.65 34.74 3.43
C PRO A 56 -8.32 34.50 2.08
N THR A 57 -8.49 35.57 1.30
CA THR A 57 -9.01 35.50 -0.07
C THR A 57 -8.04 34.73 -0.95
N THR A 58 -8.46 33.56 -1.39
CA THR A 58 -7.72 32.69 -2.31
C THR A 58 -8.62 32.30 -3.47
N PHE A 59 -8.04 31.88 -4.58
CA PHE A 59 -8.81 31.44 -5.75
C PHE A 59 -9.37 30.03 -5.61
N PHE A 60 -9.08 29.30 -4.53
CA PHE A 60 -9.58 27.93 -4.34
C PHE A 60 -10.63 27.82 -3.24
N ARG A 61 -10.60 28.65 -2.19
CA ARG A 61 -11.60 28.59 -1.12
C ARG A 61 -12.97 29.07 -1.58
N GLY A 62 -14.01 28.38 -1.11
CA GLY A 62 -15.41 28.70 -1.42
C GLY A 62 -15.82 28.44 -2.87
N GLN A 63 -15.02 27.73 -3.66
CA GLN A 63 -15.31 27.43 -5.07
C GLN A 63 -16.11 26.13 -5.27
N MET A 64 -16.51 25.47 -4.17
CA MET A 64 -17.32 24.25 -4.17
C MET A 64 -18.62 24.41 -3.35
N PRO A 65 -19.50 25.37 -3.71
CA PRO A 65 -20.74 25.63 -2.95
C PRO A 65 -21.74 24.47 -3.01
N GLY A 66 -21.72 23.66 -4.05
CA GLY A 66 -22.50 22.44 -4.15
C GLY A 66 -22.09 21.39 -3.11
N VAL A 67 -20.80 21.15 -2.95
CA VAL A 67 -20.25 20.29 -1.89
C VAL A 67 -20.71 20.77 -0.51
N ALA A 68 -20.63 22.09 -0.24
CA ALA A 68 -21.15 22.67 0.99
C ALA A 68 -22.67 22.41 1.17
N LYS A 69 -23.45 22.50 0.09
CA LYS A 69 -24.88 22.16 0.11
C LYS A 69 -25.13 20.68 0.42
N LEU A 70 -24.28 19.76 -0.06
CA LEU A 70 -24.40 18.33 0.28
C LEU A 70 -24.20 18.06 1.77
N MET A 71 -23.38 18.84 2.48
CA MET A 71 -23.25 18.73 3.93
C MET A 71 -24.59 18.97 4.63
N THR A 72 -25.34 20.00 4.19
CA THR A 72 -26.69 20.28 4.74
C THR A 72 -27.70 19.17 4.44
N ARG A 73 -27.42 18.33 3.43
CA ARG A 73 -28.22 17.15 3.06
C ARG A 73 -27.76 15.86 3.76
N GLY A 74 -26.83 15.95 4.71
CA GLY A 74 -26.33 14.80 5.47
C GLY A 74 -25.03 14.19 4.95
N GLY A 75 -24.40 14.80 3.95
CA GLY A 75 -23.04 14.45 3.56
C GLY A 75 -22.01 14.88 4.60
N GLN A 76 -20.86 14.23 4.61
CA GLN A 76 -19.75 14.55 5.53
C GLN A 76 -18.48 14.77 4.74
N ILE A 77 -17.73 15.82 5.09
CA ILE A 77 -16.40 16.09 4.57
C ILE A 77 -15.39 15.62 5.62
N GLY A 78 -14.32 14.96 5.17
CA GLY A 78 -13.24 14.50 6.02
C GLY A 78 -11.88 14.86 5.45
N LEU A 79 -10.90 15.01 6.33
CA LEU A 79 -9.49 15.12 5.98
C LEU A 79 -8.94 13.72 5.71
N LEU A 80 -8.44 13.50 4.50
CA LEU A 80 -7.92 12.22 4.06
C LEU A 80 -6.41 12.30 3.90
N LEU A 81 -5.69 11.72 4.85
CA LEU A 81 -4.24 11.71 4.91
C LEU A 81 -3.66 10.74 3.88
N ALA A 82 -2.90 11.30 2.95
CA ALA A 82 -2.16 10.60 1.92
C ALA A 82 -0.70 10.43 2.36
N ASP A 83 -0.29 9.21 2.69
CA ASP A 83 1.10 8.93 3.05
C ASP A 83 2.07 9.30 1.90
N PRO A 84 3.31 9.71 2.17
CA PRO A 84 4.32 9.86 1.12
C PRO A 84 4.76 8.52 0.52
N PRO A 85 5.24 8.50 -0.73
CA PRO A 85 5.23 9.61 -1.67
C PRO A 85 3.81 9.91 -2.16
N THR A 86 3.46 11.19 -2.24
CA THR A 86 2.15 11.70 -2.66
C THR A 86 2.01 11.77 -4.18
N THR A 87 2.42 10.71 -4.88
CA THR A 87 2.29 10.61 -6.34
C THR A 87 1.05 9.79 -6.72
N THR A 88 0.33 10.23 -7.76
CA THR A 88 -0.96 9.66 -8.20
C THR A 88 -1.00 8.13 -8.20
N LEU A 89 -0.04 7.45 -8.84
CA LEU A 89 -0.07 5.99 -8.95
C LEU A 89 0.10 5.29 -7.58
N GLN A 90 0.98 5.79 -6.71
CA GLN A 90 1.18 5.23 -5.37
C GLN A 90 -0.04 5.40 -4.50
N ARG A 91 -0.69 6.56 -4.61
CA ARG A 91 -1.91 6.87 -3.87
C ARG A 91 -3.09 6.04 -4.37
N ILE A 92 -3.25 5.88 -5.69
CA ILE A 92 -4.25 4.97 -6.27
C ILE A 92 -4.01 3.52 -5.82
N LYS A 93 -2.75 3.07 -5.74
CA LYS A 93 -2.42 1.75 -5.20
C LYS A 93 -2.90 1.64 -3.76
N ALA A 94 -2.49 2.55 -2.88
CA ALA A 94 -2.91 2.56 -1.47
C ALA A 94 -4.44 2.59 -1.31
N LEU A 95 -5.14 3.42 -2.08
CA LEU A 95 -6.60 3.57 -2.08
C LEU A 95 -7.37 2.35 -2.60
N THR A 96 -6.70 1.37 -3.18
CA THR A 96 -7.35 0.20 -3.79
C THR A 96 -6.91 -1.13 -3.17
N THR A 97 -5.70 -1.20 -2.62
CA THR A 97 -5.13 -2.38 -1.96
C THR A 97 -5.15 -2.28 -0.43
N GLY A 98 -5.12 -1.06 0.12
CA GLY A 98 -4.98 -0.80 1.54
C GLY A 98 -3.56 -1.03 2.07
N THR A 99 -2.58 -1.06 1.17
CA THR A 99 -1.16 -1.25 1.50
C THR A 99 -0.42 0.08 1.54
N LEU A 100 0.66 0.14 2.31
CA LEU A 100 1.61 1.25 2.24
C LEU A 100 2.48 1.12 0.96
N PRO A 101 2.92 2.23 0.36
CA PRO A 101 3.86 2.18 -0.75
C PRO A 101 5.21 1.66 -0.29
N THR A 102 5.89 0.93 -1.18
CA THR A 102 7.28 0.55 -0.97
C THR A 102 8.21 1.35 -1.88
N PHE A 103 9.50 1.41 -1.54
CA PHE A 103 10.50 2.09 -2.35
C PHE A 103 10.62 1.51 -3.78
N ILE A 104 10.39 0.20 -3.93
CA ILE A 104 10.38 -0.48 -5.24
C ILE A 104 9.23 0.05 -6.09
N ASP A 105 8.06 0.25 -5.48
CA ASP A 105 6.86 0.72 -6.18
C ASP A 105 7.02 2.14 -6.72
N ALA A 106 7.83 2.99 -6.07
CA ALA A 106 8.06 4.36 -6.53
C ALA A 106 8.66 4.43 -7.96
N GLY A 107 9.40 3.39 -8.37
CA GLY A 107 9.91 3.26 -9.73
C GLY A 107 8.82 3.07 -10.79
N ASP A 108 7.68 2.50 -10.43
CA ASP A 108 6.57 2.23 -11.36
C ASP A 108 5.87 3.52 -11.84
N ASN A 109 6.06 4.64 -11.14
CA ASN A 109 5.58 5.95 -11.59
C ASN A 109 6.20 6.36 -12.94
N PHE A 110 7.36 5.80 -13.28
CA PHE A 110 8.06 6.04 -14.54
C PHE A 110 7.81 4.95 -15.58
N SER A 111 7.02 3.92 -15.25
CA SER A 111 6.66 2.86 -16.17
C SER A 111 5.68 3.40 -17.23
N PRO A 112 5.89 3.09 -18.52
CA PRO A 112 4.94 3.46 -19.58
C PRO A 112 3.61 2.70 -19.49
N SER A 113 3.52 1.65 -18.67
CA SER A 113 2.31 0.85 -18.48
C SER A 113 2.28 0.30 -17.05
N PRO A 114 1.99 1.14 -16.04
CA PRO A 114 1.91 0.69 -14.67
C PRO A 114 0.68 -0.19 -14.49
N ILE A 115 0.85 -1.34 -13.84
CA ILE A 115 -0.22 -2.29 -13.53
C ILE A 115 -0.12 -2.65 -12.05
N ILE A 116 -1.23 -2.52 -11.34
CA ILE A 116 -1.35 -3.00 -9.95
C ILE A 116 -1.74 -4.46 -10.01
N ASN A 117 -0.85 -5.37 -9.64
CA ASN A 117 -1.10 -6.82 -9.68
C ASN A 117 -1.51 -7.39 -8.30
N GLU A 118 -1.44 -6.56 -7.27
CA GLU A 118 -1.82 -6.92 -5.92
C GLU A 118 -3.33 -7.11 -5.80
N ASP A 119 -3.72 -7.91 -4.81
CA ASP A 119 -5.12 -8.03 -4.42
C ASP A 119 -5.68 -6.64 -4.06
N ASN A 120 -6.82 -6.30 -4.65
CA ASN A 120 -7.42 -4.98 -4.57
C ASN A 120 -8.94 -5.08 -4.61
N ILE A 121 -9.61 -3.99 -4.20
CA ILE A 121 -11.07 -3.94 -4.07
C ILE A 121 -11.79 -4.25 -5.39
N PHE A 122 -11.22 -3.88 -6.53
CA PHE A 122 -11.83 -4.15 -7.83
C PHE A 122 -11.72 -5.63 -8.19
N PHE A 123 -10.56 -6.24 -7.92
CA PHE A 123 -10.37 -7.68 -8.10
C PHE A 123 -11.37 -8.47 -7.24
N GLN A 124 -11.55 -8.07 -5.98
CA GLN A 124 -12.55 -8.66 -5.09
C GLN A 124 -13.98 -8.48 -5.60
N ALA A 125 -14.31 -7.28 -6.09
CA ALA A 125 -15.61 -6.98 -6.70
C ALA A 125 -15.90 -7.89 -7.90
N ARG A 126 -14.95 -8.00 -8.83
CA ARG A 126 -15.08 -8.87 -10.01
C ARG A 126 -15.20 -10.34 -9.63
N SER A 127 -14.40 -10.79 -8.67
CA SER A 127 -14.45 -12.16 -8.14
C SER A 127 -15.81 -12.50 -7.52
N CYS A 128 -16.48 -11.49 -6.97
CA CYS A 128 -17.86 -11.58 -6.45
C CYS A 128 -18.93 -11.26 -7.50
N THR A 129 -18.61 -11.29 -8.80
CA THR A 129 -19.52 -11.04 -9.93
C THR A 129 -20.15 -9.64 -9.97
N LEU A 130 -19.57 -8.67 -9.27
CA LEU A 130 -20.01 -7.28 -9.37
C LEU A 130 -19.54 -6.65 -10.68
N ASN A 131 -20.41 -5.86 -11.29
CA ASN A 131 -20.08 -5.15 -12.52
C ASN A 131 -19.35 -3.84 -12.21
N VAL A 132 -18.02 -3.85 -12.38
CA VAL A 132 -17.14 -2.69 -12.19
C VAL A 132 -17.00 -1.90 -13.50
N THR A 133 -17.29 -0.60 -13.46
CA THR A 133 -17.14 0.31 -14.61
C THR A 133 -16.10 1.39 -14.30
N PHE A 134 -15.09 1.53 -15.16
CA PHE A 134 -14.11 2.60 -15.08
C PHE A 134 -14.38 3.69 -16.12
N MET A 135 -14.25 4.94 -15.68
CA MET A 135 -14.36 6.13 -16.51
C MET A 135 -13.09 6.98 -16.38
N GLY A 136 -12.43 7.23 -17.51
CA GLY A 136 -11.18 8.00 -17.56
C GLY A 136 -9.96 7.14 -17.93
N LEU A 137 -9.02 7.75 -18.64
CA LEU A 137 -7.93 7.03 -19.33
C LEU A 137 -6.94 6.36 -18.35
N ARG A 138 -6.50 7.06 -17.29
CA ARG A 138 -5.49 6.51 -16.36
C ARG A 138 -5.97 5.26 -15.61
N SER A 139 -7.16 5.28 -15.03
CA SER A 139 -7.69 4.12 -14.29
C SER A 139 -7.92 2.90 -15.19
N THR A 140 -8.26 3.12 -16.47
CA THR A 140 -8.43 2.03 -17.44
C THR A 140 -7.12 1.32 -17.79
N GLN A 141 -5.98 2.04 -17.75
CA GLN A 141 -4.66 1.47 -17.99
C GLN A 141 -4.20 0.66 -16.77
N ILE A 142 -4.30 1.26 -15.57
CA ILE A 142 -3.84 0.67 -14.30
C ILE A 142 -4.59 -0.64 -13.97
N PHE A 143 -5.92 -0.66 -14.18
CA PHE A 143 -6.79 -1.79 -13.81
C PHE A 143 -7.32 -2.57 -15.01
N SER A 144 -6.58 -2.56 -16.14
CA SER A 144 -6.98 -3.23 -17.38
C SER A 144 -7.36 -4.71 -17.21
N HIS A 145 -6.75 -5.42 -16.26
CA HIS A 145 -7.02 -6.83 -15.97
C HIS A 145 -8.35 -7.07 -15.23
N VAL A 146 -8.87 -6.08 -14.50
CA VAL A 146 -10.15 -6.18 -13.76
C VAL A 146 -11.31 -5.55 -14.53
N LEU A 147 -11.01 -4.71 -15.51
CA LEU A 147 -11.98 -3.94 -16.26
C LEU A 147 -12.97 -4.82 -17.05
N ILE A 148 -14.27 -4.56 -16.85
CA ILE A 148 -15.36 -5.16 -17.65
C ILE A 148 -15.81 -4.16 -18.73
N HIS A 149 -15.94 -2.88 -18.37
CA HIS A 149 -16.31 -1.80 -19.29
C HIS A 149 -15.39 -0.59 -19.11
N SER A 150 -14.89 -0.06 -20.23
CA SER A 150 -14.14 1.19 -20.31
C SER A 150 -14.96 2.20 -21.08
N ARG A 151 -15.06 3.42 -20.55
CA ARG A 151 -15.69 4.54 -21.26
C ARG A 151 -14.80 5.77 -21.22
N VAL A 152 -14.53 6.33 -22.40
CA VAL A 152 -13.85 7.61 -22.53
C VAL A 152 -14.83 8.71 -22.11
N LEU A 153 -14.42 9.54 -21.16
CA LEU A 153 -15.14 10.76 -20.81
C LEU A 153 -15.01 11.75 -21.98
N THR A 154 -15.99 11.75 -22.90
CA THR A 154 -16.01 12.67 -24.05
C THR A 154 -16.62 14.03 -23.71
N SER A 155 -17.35 14.15 -22.59
CA SER A 155 -17.78 15.44 -22.02
C SER A 155 -18.11 15.30 -20.53
N THR A 156 -17.76 16.31 -19.74
CA THR A 156 -17.95 16.40 -18.28
C THR A 156 -19.41 16.50 -17.82
N ILE A 157 -20.39 16.56 -18.75
CA ILE A 157 -21.79 16.94 -18.46
C ILE A 157 -22.76 15.73 -18.46
N SER A 158 -22.29 14.52 -18.79
CA SER A 158 -23.17 13.34 -18.85
C SER A 158 -22.77 12.20 -17.92
N THR A 159 -21.79 12.38 -17.03
CA THR A 159 -21.15 11.26 -16.34
C THR A 159 -22.15 10.46 -15.50
N ALA A 160 -22.89 11.07 -14.57
CA ALA A 160 -23.80 10.33 -13.69
C ALA A 160 -25.07 9.76 -14.36
N LEU A 161 -25.69 10.52 -15.27
CA LEU A 161 -26.85 10.04 -16.04
C LEU A 161 -26.47 8.96 -17.06
N THR A 162 -25.27 9.03 -17.65
CA THR A 162 -24.71 7.96 -18.49
C THR A 162 -24.23 6.77 -17.66
N MET A 163 -23.71 6.99 -16.45
CA MET A 163 -23.36 5.96 -15.47
C MET A 163 -24.56 5.07 -15.15
N ARG A 164 -25.75 5.66 -14.97
CA ARG A 164 -26.96 4.92 -14.63
C ARG A 164 -27.77 4.46 -15.85
N SER A 165 -28.07 5.33 -16.81
CA SER A 165 -28.98 5.00 -17.92
C SER A 165 -28.39 4.01 -18.93
N LYS A 166 -27.05 4.00 -19.09
CA LYS A 166 -26.35 3.09 -20.00
C LYS A 166 -25.61 1.94 -19.29
N SER A 167 -25.66 1.86 -17.96
CA SER A 167 -25.12 0.73 -17.18
C SER A 167 -26.05 0.39 -15.99
N PRO A 168 -27.34 0.08 -16.23
CA PRO A 168 -28.29 -0.29 -15.17
C PRO A 168 -27.89 -1.55 -14.38
N ALA A 169 -26.89 -2.29 -14.86
CA ALA A 169 -26.33 -3.48 -14.23
C ALA A 169 -24.99 -3.24 -13.50
N ALA A 170 -24.39 -2.04 -13.55
CA ALA A 170 -23.17 -1.77 -12.78
C ALA A 170 -23.46 -1.91 -11.27
N ASP A 171 -22.49 -2.29 -10.45
CA ASP A 171 -22.61 -2.25 -8.97
C ASP A 171 -21.63 -1.24 -8.35
N LEU A 172 -20.52 -0.98 -9.05
CA LEU A 172 -19.45 -0.06 -8.66
C LEU A 172 -18.98 0.73 -9.87
N VAL A 173 -18.96 2.06 -9.76
CA VAL A 173 -18.45 2.94 -10.81
C VAL A 173 -17.33 3.80 -10.27
N ILE A 174 -16.23 3.90 -11.01
CA ILE A 174 -15.07 4.71 -10.68
C ILE A 174 -14.82 5.69 -11.80
N ALA A 175 -14.79 6.98 -11.48
CA ALA A 175 -14.39 8.04 -12.40
C ALA A 175 -13.16 8.76 -11.88
N HIS A 176 -12.11 8.83 -12.70
CA HIS A 176 -10.88 9.53 -12.36
C HIS A 176 -10.78 10.84 -13.16
N LEU A 177 -10.77 11.96 -12.44
CA LEU A 177 -10.86 13.32 -12.98
C LEU A 177 -9.52 14.05 -12.76
N LEU A 178 -8.77 14.29 -13.84
CA LEU A 178 -7.40 14.86 -13.82
C LEU A 178 -7.35 16.39 -13.79
N GLY A 179 -8.50 17.06 -13.81
CA GLY A 179 -8.57 18.49 -14.11
C GLY A 179 -7.88 19.39 -13.08
N VAL A 180 -7.99 19.03 -11.80
CA VAL A 180 -7.46 19.82 -10.67
C VAL A 180 -5.94 19.74 -10.65
N ASP A 181 -5.36 18.54 -10.66
CA ASP A 181 -3.92 18.32 -10.76
C ASP A 181 -3.28 19.04 -11.95
N HIS A 182 -3.81 18.85 -13.17
CA HIS A 182 -3.30 19.54 -14.35
C HIS A 182 -3.34 21.08 -14.24
N CYS A 183 -4.37 21.61 -13.56
CA CYS A 183 -4.45 23.05 -13.31
C CYS A 183 -3.41 23.50 -12.26
N GLY A 184 -3.20 22.67 -11.22
CA GLY A 184 -2.18 22.85 -10.20
C GLY A 184 -0.79 22.97 -10.83
N HIS A 185 -0.33 21.95 -11.54
CA HIS A 185 1.00 21.96 -12.20
C HIS A 185 1.22 23.17 -13.11
N LYS A 186 0.17 23.62 -13.81
CA LYS A 186 0.28 24.70 -14.79
C LYS A 186 0.26 26.11 -14.17
N TYR A 187 -0.55 26.31 -13.13
CA TYR A 187 -0.87 27.66 -12.63
C TYR A 187 -0.68 27.84 -11.12
N GLY A 188 -0.48 26.75 -10.38
CA GLY A 188 -0.58 26.71 -8.92
C GLY A 188 -2.03 26.71 -8.41
N PRO A 189 -2.24 26.33 -7.13
CA PRO A 189 -3.56 26.28 -6.51
C PRO A 189 -4.21 27.67 -6.36
N ASN A 190 -3.42 28.72 -6.13
CA ASN A 190 -3.96 30.06 -5.92
C ASN A 190 -4.00 30.90 -7.20
N HIS A 191 -4.71 30.39 -8.22
CA HIS A 191 -4.89 31.06 -9.51
C HIS A 191 -6.34 31.00 -9.98
N ILE A 192 -6.82 31.99 -10.74
CA ILE A 192 -8.22 32.06 -11.22
C ILE A 192 -8.67 30.81 -12.00
N GLN A 193 -7.73 30.14 -12.68
CA GLN A 193 -8.04 28.88 -13.37
C GLN A 193 -8.34 27.73 -12.40
N MET A 194 -7.78 27.76 -11.18
CA MET A 194 -8.14 26.81 -10.13
C MET A 194 -9.60 26.99 -9.70
N SER A 195 -10.05 28.24 -9.52
CA SER A 195 -11.48 28.53 -9.28
C SER A 195 -12.37 27.92 -10.38
N ASN A 196 -12.01 28.15 -11.65
CA ASN A 196 -12.79 27.65 -12.78
C ASN A 196 -12.89 26.12 -12.82
N ILE A 197 -11.81 25.40 -12.48
CA ILE A 197 -11.83 23.93 -12.50
C ILE A 197 -12.54 23.36 -11.26
N LEU A 198 -12.39 23.97 -10.08
CA LEU A 198 -13.12 23.58 -8.88
C LEU A 198 -14.63 23.76 -9.06
N TRP A 199 -15.08 24.85 -9.69
CA TRP A 199 -16.48 25.04 -10.06
C TRP A 199 -17.01 23.94 -10.98
N LYS A 200 -16.19 23.47 -11.93
CA LYS A 200 -16.54 22.34 -12.80
C LYS A 200 -16.65 21.04 -12.00
N MET A 201 -15.72 20.79 -11.07
CA MET A 201 -15.77 19.61 -10.20
C MET A 201 -17.00 19.65 -9.30
N ASP A 202 -17.30 20.79 -8.68
CA ASP A 202 -18.48 21.00 -7.84
C ASP A 202 -19.78 20.68 -8.60
N LYS A 203 -19.90 21.18 -9.83
CA LYS A 203 -21.05 20.87 -10.71
C LYS A 203 -21.17 19.38 -10.98
N ILE A 204 -20.08 18.68 -11.31
CA ILE A 204 -20.07 17.23 -11.57
C ILE A 204 -20.49 16.46 -10.32
N ILE A 205 -19.97 16.84 -9.15
CA ILE A 205 -20.30 16.21 -7.87
C ILE A 205 -21.79 16.39 -7.56
N MET A 206 -22.33 17.60 -7.73
CA MET A 206 -23.75 17.90 -7.51
C MET A 206 -24.68 17.17 -8.47
N GLU A 207 -24.35 17.15 -9.77
CA GLU A 207 -25.13 16.41 -10.77
C GLU A 207 -25.12 14.91 -10.46
N THR A 208 -23.98 14.38 -9.99
CA THR A 208 -23.86 12.99 -9.56
C THR A 208 -24.71 12.71 -8.34
N ALA A 209 -24.61 13.54 -7.31
CA ALA A 209 -25.38 13.43 -6.07
C ALA A 209 -26.90 13.49 -6.31
N ASN A 210 -27.35 14.29 -7.28
CA ASN A 210 -28.77 14.42 -7.64
C ASN A 210 -29.29 13.25 -8.49
N ALA A 211 -28.41 12.49 -9.14
CA ALA A 211 -28.78 11.29 -9.89
C ALA A 211 -28.82 10.01 -9.04
N LEU A 212 -28.43 10.10 -7.77
CA LEU A 212 -28.44 8.97 -6.83
C LEU A 212 -29.86 8.59 -6.42
N PHE A 213 -30.09 7.29 -6.27
CA PHE A 213 -31.27 6.74 -5.64
C PHE A 213 -31.06 6.64 -4.12
N GLU A 214 -32.15 6.42 -3.39
CA GLU A 214 -32.21 6.43 -1.92
C GLU A 214 -31.06 5.66 -1.25
N ASN A 215 -30.72 4.47 -1.77
CA ASN A 215 -29.72 3.57 -1.20
C ASN A 215 -28.39 3.58 -1.97
N ASP A 216 -28.09 4.64 -2.73
CA ASP A 216 -26.79 4.76 -3.37
C ASP A 216 -25.80 5.51 -2.46
N LEU A 217 -24.51 5.26 -2.68
CA LEU A 217 -23.42 5.95 -2.01
C LEU A 217 -22.55 6.67 -3.04
N LEU A 218 -22.28 7.94 -2.79
CA LEU A 218 -21.27 8.74 -3.47
C LEU A 218 -20.10 8.96 -2.54
N ILE A 219 -18.91 8.60 -3.02
CA ILE A 219 -17.63 8.92 -2.39
C ILE A 219 -16.86 9.79 -3.37
N VAL A 220 -16.48 10.98 -2.94
CA VAL A 220 -15.57 11.86 -3.67
C VAL A 220 -14.28 11.93 -2.86
N LEU A 221 -13.14 11.69 -3.48
CA LEU A 221 -11.87 11.77 -2.77
C LEU A 221 -10.74 12.30 -3.65
N GLY A 222 -9.77 12.94 -3.01
CA GLY A 222 -8.45 13.19 -3.56
C GLY A 222 -7.48 12.04 -3.29
N ASP A 223 -6.56 11.81 -4.20
CA ASP A 223 -5.42 10.93 -4.03
C ASP A 223 -4.23 11.62 -3.33
N HIS A 224 -4.06 12.92 -3.54
CA HIS A 224 -3.11 13.76 -2.83
C HIS A 224 -3.56 15.23 -2.81
N GLY A 225 -2.77 16.08 -2.19
CA GLY A 225 -2.84 17.53 -2.30
C GLY A 225 -1.85 18.10 -3.33
N MET A 226 -1.42 19.35 -3.13
CA MET A 226 -0.38 19.99 -3.94
C MET A 226 0.23 21.17 -3.19
N THR A 227 1.53 21.39 -3.41
CA THR A 227 2.25 22.56 -2.90
C THR A 227 1.71 23.88 -3.46
N THR A 228 2.13 25.00 -2.88
CA THR A 228 1.77 26.34 -3.35
C THR A 228 2.22 26.66 -4.78
N THR A 229 3.22 25.94 -5.31
CA THR A 229 3.66 26.03 -6.71
C THR A 229 2.98 25.01 -7.63
N GLY A 230 2.11 24.16 -7.09
CA GLY A 230 1.36 23.17 -7.86
C GLY A 230 2.08 21.83 -8.07
N ASP A 231 3.15 21.56 -7.32
CA ASP A 231 3.89 20.29 -7.36
C ASP A 231 3.40 19.32 -6.26
N HIS A 232 3.77 18.04 -6.33
CA HIS A 232 3.43 17.02 -5.34
C HIS A 232 4.43 15.84 -5.36
N GLY A 233 4.35 14.94 -4.37
CA GLY A 233 5.22 13.77 -4.22
C GLY A 233 5.98 13.73 -2.89
N GLY A 234 5.99 14.84 -2.15
CA GLY A 234 6.58 15.02 -0.83
C GLY A 234 5.65 14.66 0.33
N ASP A 235 5.98 15.21 1.50
CA ASP A 235 5.37 14.96 2.82
C ASP A 235 4.90 16.26 3.48
N SER A 236 4.74 17.35 2.72
CA SER A 236 4.18 18.56 3.30
C SER A 236 2.68 18.41 3.53
N ASP A 237 2.14 19.10 4.54
CA ASP A 237 0.70 19.17 4.81
C ASP A 237 -0.11 19.54 3.56
N ASP A 238 0.40 20.45 2.73
CA ASP A 238 -0.25 20.86 1.48
C ASP A 238 -0.38 19.71 0.47
N GLU A 239 0.53 18.73 0.53
CA GLU A 239 0.58 17.55 -0.35
C GLU A 239 -0.12 16.33 0.26
N THR A 240 -0.11 16.17 1.58
CA THR A 240 -0.68 15.00 2.27
C THR A 240 -2.16 15.16 2.61
N HIS A 241 -2.66 16.38 2.74
CA HIS A 241 -4.06 16.65 3.07
C HIS A 241 -5.00 16.63 1.85
N ALA A 242 -5.43 15.44 1.46
CA ALA A 242 -6.48 15.24 0.45
C ALA A 242 -7.88 15.39 1.08
N GLY A 243 -8.87 15.70 0.25
CA GLY A 243 -10.27 15.81 0.65
C GLY A 243 -11.04 14.51 0.49
N LEU A 244 -12.01 14.27 1.39
CA LEU A 244 -13.01 13.21 1.29
C LEU A 244 -14.41 13.82 1.45
N LEU A 245 -15.37 13.42 0.62
CA LEU A 245 -16.80 13.62 0.82
C LEU A 245 -17.51 12.28 0.69
N VAL A 246 -18.34 11.97 1.68
CA VAL A 246 -19.30 10.85 1.63
C VAL A 246 -20.72 11.38 1.64
N TYR A 247 -21.57 10.84 0.76
CA TYR A 247 -22.96 11.27 0.65
C TYR A 247 -23.87 10.14 0.18
N SER A 248 -25.07 10.08 0.76
CA SER A 248 -26.15 9.19 0.35
C SER A 248 -27.48 9.91 0.53
N PRO A 249 -28.48 9.76 -0.37
CA PRO A 249 -29.74 10.49 -0.25
C PRO A 249 -30.55 10.15 1.01
N SER A 250 -30.55 8.88 1.44
CA SER A 250 -31.35 8.42 2.58
C SER A 250 -30.55 8.14 3.85
N HIS A 251 -29.23 8.34 3.82
CA HIS A 251 -28.36 8.07 4.97
C HIS A 251 -27.59 9.32 5.39
N LYS A 252 -27.69 9.65 6.68
CA LYS A 252 -26.90 10.70 7.31
C LYS A 252 -25.73 10.03 8.03
N PHE A 253 -24.52 10.34 7.57
CA PHE A 253 -23.31 9.83 8.20
C PHE A 253 -23.02 10.59 9.48
N ASP A 254 -22.51 9.87 10.48
CA ASP A 254 -21.93 10.49 11.68
C ASP A 254 -20.68 11.31 11.29
N VAL A 255 -20.29 12.24 12.15
CA VAL A 255 -19.11 13.07 11.92
C VAL A 255 -17.88 12.18 11.72
N LEU A 256 -17.13 12.45 10.65
CA LEU A 256 -15.91 11.70 10.36
C LEU A 256 -14.81 12.03 11.37
N PRO A 257 -13.98 11.05 11.76
CA PRO A 257 -12.76 11.30 12.51
C PRO A 257 -11.85 12.33 11.82
N GLY A 258 -11.08 13.07 12.62
CA GLY A 258 -10.23 14.17 12.12
C GLY A 258 -9.09 13.72 11.21
N ASP A 259 -8.50 12.54 11.44
CA ASP A 259 -7.31 12.06 10.73
C ASP A 259 -7.59 10.71 10.06
N LEU A 260 -8.30 10.70 8.94
CA LEU A 260 -8.58 9.47 8.20
C LEU A 260 -7.40 9.13 7.28
N ARG A 261 -6.90 7.90 7.32
CA ARG A 261 -5.85 7.47 6.38
C ARG A 261 -6.49 6.89 5.12
N GLN A 262 -5.85 7.11 3.98
CA GLN A 262 -6.33 6.54 2.70
C GLN A 262 -6.53 5.04 2.73
N ILE A 263 -5.63 4.31 3.39
CA ILE A 263 -5.72 2.85 3.49
C ILE A 263 -6.96 2.39 4.28
N ASP A 264 -7.51 3.22 5.18
CA ASP A 264 -8.70 2.90 5.99
C ASP A 264 -9.99 2.89 5.15
N LEU A 265 -9.98 3.54 3.98
CA LEU A 265 -11.10 3.47 3.02
C LEU A 265 -11.25 2.07 2.42
N VAL A 266 -10.17 1.32 2.24
CA VAL A 266 -10.21 0.03 1.55
C VAL A 266 -11.02 -1.03 2.30
N PRO A 267 -10.79 -1.32 3.59
CA PRO A 267 -11.62 -2.28 4.31
C PRO A 267 -13.05 -1.74 4.50
N THR A 268 -13.19 -0.42 4.64
CA THR A 268 -14.50 0.23 4.81
C THR A 268 -15.38 0.06 3.58
N ILE A 269 -14.88 0.44 2.40
CA ILE A 269 -15.62 0.32 1.14
C ILE A 269 -15.84 -1.16 0.80
N SER A 270 -14.85 -2.04 1.03
CA SER A 270 -15.00 -3.49 0.78
C SER A 270 -16.19 -4.05 1.56
N LEU A 271 -16.28 -3.76 2.86
CA LEU A 271 -17.38 -4.27 3.68
C LEU A 271 -18.71 -3.57 3.38
N LEU A 272 -18.73 -2.26 3.08
CA LEU A 272 -19.93 -1.57 2.59
C LEU A 272 -20.43 -2.14 1.25
N LEU A 273 -19.54 -2.71 0.44
CA LEU A 273 -19.85 -3.42 -0.81
C LEU A 273 -20.27 -4.88 -0.58
N GLY A 274 -20.09 -5.43 0.62
CA GLY A 274 -20.27 -6.86 0.90
C GLY A 274 -19.17 -7.73 0.30
N LEU A 275 -17.99 -7.17 0.09
CA LEU A 275 -16.82 -7.82 -0.49
C LEU A 275 -15.83 -8.27 0.57
N PRO A 276 -15.02 -9.32 0.28
CA PRO A 276 -13.81 -9.58 1.06
C PRO A 276 -12.88 -8.37 1.05
N ILE A 277 -12.26 -8.09 2.19
CA ILE A 277 -11.21 -7.08 2.29
C ILE A 277 -9.96 -7.63 1.58
N PRO A 278 -9.28 -6.85 0.71
CA PRO A 278 -8.04 -7.26 0.08
C PRO A 278 -7.04 -7.83 1.08
N PHE A 279 -6.42 -8.96 0.72
CA PHE A 279 -5.64 -9.77 1.65
C PHE A 279 -4.52 -9.00 2.36
N SER A 280 -3.80 -8.15 1.63
CA SER A 280 -2.66 -7.38 2.15
C SER A 280 -3.05 -6.06 2.81
N ASN A 281 -4.35 -5.74 2.92
CA ASN A 281 -4.82 -4.52 3.54
C ASN A 281 -4.29 -4.37 4.97
N LEU A 282 -3.81 -3.16 5.30
CA LEU A 282 -3.35 -2.75 6.62
C LEU A 282 -4.27 -1.70 7.25
N GLY A 283 -5.22 -1.14 6.50
CA GLY A 283 -6.16 -0.16 6.99
C GLY A 283 -7.16 -0.75 7.98
N ILE A 284 -7.73 0.13 8.79
CA ILE A 284 -8.80 -0.17 9.74
C ILE A 284 -10.14 0.37 9.23
N VAL A 285 -11.25 -0.24 9.65
CA VAL A 285 -12.58 0.26 9.28
C VAL A 285 -12.89 1.62 9.90
N ILE A 286 -13.50 2.50 9.10
CA ILE A 286 -14.04 3.78 9.55
C ILE A 286 -15.43 3.52 10.10
N ASP A 287 -15.52 3.37 11.41
CA ASP A 287 -16.72 2.96 12.14
C ASP A 287 -17.92 3.89 11.94
N SER A 288 -17.70 5.20 11.80
CA SER A 288 -18.71 6.23 11.55
C SER A 288 -19.43 6.10 10.20
N LEU A 289 -18.88 5.32 9.26
CA LEU A 289 -19.52 5.02 7.98
C LEU A 289 -20.44 3.80 8.02
N PHE A 290 -20.45 3.05 9.13
CA PHE A 290 -21.31 1.88 9.29
C PHE A 290 -22.54 2.19 10.14
N PRO A 291 -23.71 1.62 9.80
CA PRO A 291 -24.85 1.56 10.70
C PRO A 291 -24.48 0.93 12.04
N LYS A 292 -25.00 1.47 13.15
CA LYS A 292 -24.64 1.04 14.52
C LYS A 292 -24.79 -0.45 14.79
N ASN A 293 -25.74 -1.12 14.13
CA ASN A 293 -25.97 -2.56 14.24
C ASN A 293 -24.93 -3.41 13.47
N LEU A 294 -24.21 -2.83 12.52
CA LEU A 294 -23.21 -3.48 11.68
C LEU A 294 -21.77 -3.12 12.07
N THR A 295 -21.55 -2.02 12.81
CA THR A 295 -20.20 -1.54 13.20
C THR A 295 -19.34 -2.63 13.85
N ASN A 296 -19.86 -3.33 14.87
CA ASN A 296 -19.10 -4.39 15.55
C ASN A 296 -18.76 -5.57 14.63
N GLN A 297 -19.66 -5.89 13.70
CA GLN A 297 -19.42 -6.94 12.71
C GLN A 297 -18.34 -6.51 11.72
N ALA A 298 -18.35 -5.26 11.27
CA ALA A 298 -17.35 -4.73 10.36
C ALA A 298 -15.95 -4.73 11.01
N ILE A 299 -15.86 -4.28 12.27
CA ILE A 299 -14.61 -4.32 13.06
C ILE A 299 -14.10 -5.76 13.20
N ALA A 300 -14.97 -6.71 13.52
CA ALA A 300 -14.58 -8.11 13.66
C ALA A 300 -14.05 -8.72 12.34
N LEU A 301 -14.68 -8.41 11.20
CA LEU A 301 -14.23 -8.88 9.88
C LEU A 301 -12.87 -8.29 9.49
N ASN A 302 -12.66 -7.00 9.74
CA ASN A 302 -11.38 -6.34 9.49
C ASN A 302 -10.27 -6.89 10.40
N TYR A 303 -10.55 -7.10 11.69
CA TYR A 303 -9.63 -7.77 12.60
C TYR A 303 -9.24 -9.17 12.10
N GLU A 304 -10.21 -9.96 11.65
CA GLU A 304 -9.95 -11.32 11.13
C GLU A 304 -9.10 -11.31 9.85
N GLN A 305 -9.34 -10.37 8.93
CA GLN A 305 -8.48 -10.19 7.76
C GLN A 305 -7.05 -9.84 8.16
N MET A 306 -6.85 -8.83 9.02
CA MET A 306 -5.52 -8.43 9.48
C MET A 306 -4.81 -9.56 10.21
N ARG A 307 -5.52 -10.29 11.08
CA ARG A 307 -4.98 -11.45 11.80
C ARG A 307 -4.51 -12.55 10.83
N SER A 308 -5.28 -12.80 9.78
CA SER A 308 -4.93 -13.77 8.73
C SER A 308 -3.67 -13.33 7.97
N ALA A 309 -3.63 -12.06 7.54
CA ALA A 309 -2.48 -11.48 6.85
C ALA A 309 -1.19 -11.56 7.69
N MET A 310 -1.27 -11.19 8.97
CA MET A 310 -0.12 -11.26 9.89
C MET A 310 0.38 -12.68 10.12
N ARG A 311 -0.53 -13.67 10.20
CA ARG A 311 -0.14 -15.09 10.30
C ARG A 311 0.58 -15.58 9.06
N HIS A 312 0.11 -15.19 7.87
CA HIS A 312 0.78 -15.52 6.61
C HIS A 312 2.13 -14.84 6.49
N LEU A 313 2.24 -13.55 6.84
CA LEU A 313 3.53 -12.85 6.88
C LEU A 313 4.51 -13.55 7.82
N GLN A 314 4.05 -13.91 9.03
CA GLN A 314 4.88 -14.65 9.99
C GLN A 314 5.31 -16.02 9.44
N ALA A 315 4.42 -16.74 8.76
CA ALA A 315 4.75 -18.03 8.14
C ALA A 315 5.77 -17.87 7.00
N SER A 316 5.59 -16.87 6.13
CA SER A 316 6.52 -16.55 5.05
C SER A 316 7.88 -16.12 5.56
N LEU A 317 7.93 -15.28 6.61
CA LEU A 317 9.19 -14.89 7.25
C LEU A 317 9.89 -16.08 7.91
N ARG A 318 9.15 -16.98 8.58
CA ARG A 318 9.72 -18.23 9.11
C ARG A 318 10.27 -19.11 8.00
N ALA A 319 9.54 -19.27 6.91
CA ALA A 319 9.98 -20.06 5.76
C ALA A 319 11.27 -19.47 5.15
N ALA A 320 11.30 -18.15 4.92
CA ALA A 320 12.49 -17.45 4.44
C ALA A 320 13.67 -17.55 5.41
N TRP A 321 13.43 -17.41 6.71
CA TRP A 321 14.44 -17.59 7.76
C TRP A 321 14.99 -19.01 7.78
N THR A 322 14.17 -20.03 7.52
CA THR A 322 14.65 -21.41 7.39
C THR A 322 15.35 -21.71 6.06
N GLN A 323 15.22 -20.81 5.07
CA GLN A 323 15.81 -20.93 3.74
C GLN A 323 17.13 -20.18 3.57
N PHE A 324 17.74 -19.64 4.64
CA PHE A 324 19.09 -19.08 4.51
C PHE A 324 20.01 -20.12 3.85
N ASP A 325 20.57 -19.75 2.69
CA ASP A 325 21.49 -20.62 1.97
C ASP A 325 22.72 -20.82 2.83
N LEU A 326 22.79 -22.00 3.45
CA LEU A 326 23.86 -22.39 4.35
C LEU A 326 25.22 -22.26 3.66
N SER A 327 25.27 -22.37 2.33
CA SER A 327 26.48 -22.19 1.52
C SER A 327 26.90 -20.72 1.49
N LEU A 328 25.98 -19.79 1.25
CA LEU A 328 26.26 -18.35 1.26
C LEU A 328 26.59 -17.83 2.67
N MET A 329 25.94 -18.36 3.72
CA MET A 329 26.30 -18.01 5.10
C MET A 329 27.69 -18.51 5.49
N LYS A 330 28.03 -19.77 5.14
CA LYS A 330 29.39 -20.31 5.33
C LYS A 330 30.41 -19.46 4.57
N LEU A 331 30.08 -19.04 3.36
CA LEU A 331 30.92 -18.19 2.54
C LEU A 331 31.17 -16.82 3.20
N GLY A 332 30.11 -16.15 3.63
CA GLY A 332 30.21 -14.86 4.33
C GLY A 332 31.05 -14.96 5.61
N LEU A 333 30.90 -16.05 6.37
CA LEU A 333 31.72 -16.30 7.56
C LEU A 333 33.21 -16.51 7.22
N LEU A 334 33.50 -17.26 6.15
CA LEU A 334 34.87 -17.48 5.68
C LEU A 334 35.51 -16.16 5.20
N CYS A 335 34.79 -15.33 4.44
CA CYS A 335 35.25 -14.00 4.03
C CYS A 335 35.49 -13.09 5.24
N PHE A 336 34.64 -13.14 6.26
CA PHE A 336 34.81 -12.36 7.49
C PHE A 336 36.06 -12.80 8.27
N ILE A 337 36.30 -14.10 8.41
CA ILE A 337 37.51 -14.64 9.05
C ILE A 337 38.76 -14.22 8.27
N GLU A 338 38.72 -14.24 6.94
CA GLU A 338 39.82 -13.75 6.09
C GLU A 338 40.14 -12.27 6.36
N ALA A 339 39.11 -11.44 6.38
CA ALA A 339 39.22 -10.01 6.64
C ALA A 339 39.75 -9.74 8.06
N LEU A 340 39.29 -10.49 9.05
CA LEU A 340 39.75 -10.37 10.43
C LEU A 340 41.24 -10.76 10.55
N LEU A 341 41.63 -11.90 9.99
CA LEU A 341 43.04 -12.34 9.96
C LEU A 341 43.94 -11.32 9.26
N PHE A 342 43.44 -10.67 8.19
CA PHE A 342 44.16 -9.57 7.56
C PHE A 342 44.41 -8.42 8.52
N THR A 343 43.36 -7.93 9.20
CA THR A 343 43.48 -6.80 10.14
C THR A 343 44.42 -7.12 11.31
N LEU A 344 44.46 -8.36 11.76
CA LEU A 344 45.30 -8.81 12.88
C LEU A 344 46.76 -9.07 12.47
N SER A 345 47.03 -9.30 11.19
CA SER A 345 48.35 -9.71 10.71
C SER A 345 49.36 -8.55 10.50
N PHE A 346 48.96 -7.27 10.64
CA PHE A 346 49.80 -6.04 10.65
C PHE A 346 51.07 -6.05 9.75
N ARG A 347 51.01 -6.61 8.54
CA ARG A 347 52.20 -6.81 7.67
C ARG A 347 52.02 -6.27 6.25
N ARG A 348 53.16 -5.94 5.62
CA ARG A 348 53.23 -5.69 4.17
C ARG A 348 53.00 -7.02 3.42
N LEU A 349 52.04 -7.02 2.50
CA LEU A 349 51.67 -8.19 1.70
C LEU A 349 52.83 -8.61 0.78
N THR A 350 53.23 -9.89 0.83
CA THR A 350 54.19 -10.47 -0.13
C THR A 350 53.45 -11.02 -1.35
N PRO A 351 54.12 -11.23 -2.51
CA PRO A 351 53.51 -11.82 -3.71
C PRO A 351 52.72 -13.12 -3.46
N ILE A 352 53.19 -13.96 -2.54
CA ILE A 352 52.53 -15.22 -2.16
C ILE A 352 51.16 -14.97 -1.50
N HIS A 353 51.05 -13.91 -0.68
CA HIS A 353 49.77 -13.55 -0.06
C HIS A 353 48.75 -13.09 -1.11
N TYR A 354 49.19 -12.34 -2.13
CA TYR A 354 48.32 -11.92 -3.23
C TYR A 354 47.79 -13.11 -4.03
N VAL A 355 48.64 -14.10 -4.32
CA VAL A 355 48.26 -15.32 -5.06
C VAL A 355 47.29 -16.19 -4.25
N LEU A 356 47.54 -16.39 -2.95
CA LEU A 356 46.66 -17.19 -2.11
C LEU A 356 45.28 -16.53 -1.92
N ARG A 357 45.25 -15.21 -1.77
CA ARG A 357 43.99 -14.45 -1.62
C ARG A 357 43.19 -14.38 -2.91
N SER A 358 43.83 -14.17 -4.05
CA SER A 358 43.13 -14.23 -5.34
C SER A 358 42.57 -15.64 -5.61
N GLY A 359 43.28 -16.69 -5.19
CA GLY A 359 42.77 -18.06 -5.19
C GLY A 359 41.55 -18.26 -4.28
N CYS A 360 41.57 -17.72 -3.06
CA CYS A 360 40.41 -17.74 -2.15
C CYS A 360 39.21 -17.01 -2.77
N LEU A 361 39.42 -15.81 -3.32
CA LEU A 361 38.38 -15.05 -4.00
C LEU A 361 37.76 -15.82 -5.17
N LEU A 362 38.58 -16.47 -6.01
CA LEU A 362 38.08 -17.26 -7.15
C LEU A 362 37.26 -18.48 -6.70
N LEU A 363 37.68 -19.16 -5.63
CA LEU A 363 36.92 -20.27 -5.06
C LEU A 363 35.62 -19.79 -4.40
N GLN A 364 35.64 -18.61 -3.77
CA GLN A 364 34.44 -17.96 -3.22
C GLN A 364 33.45 -17.59 -4.34
N LEU A 365 33.93 -17.01 -5.45
CA LEU A 365 33.11 -16.70 -6.63
C LEU A 365 32.57 -17.97 -7.30
N SER A 366 33.34 -19.06 -7.34
CA SER A 366 32.89 -20.36 -7.85
C SER A 366 31.72 -20.95 -7.04
N LEU A 367 31.65 -20.66 -5.73
CA LEU A 367 30.50 -21.04 -4.90
C LEU A 367 29.30 -20.14 -5.18
N ILE A 368 29.51 -18.83 -5.36
CA ILE A 368 28.46 -17.84 -5.67
C ILE A 368 27.79 -18.11 -7.03
N PHE A 369 28.58 -18.45 -8.06
CA PHE A 369 28.08 -18.62 -9.43
C PHE A 369 27.61 -20.04 -9.78
N GLY A 370 27.40 -20.92 -8.79
CA GLY A 370 26.71 -22.20 -9.01
C GLY A 370 27.30 -23.44 -8.33
N GLY A 371 28.08 -23.31 -7.25
CA GLY A 371 28.60 -24.48 -6.53
C GLY A 371 27.55 -25.10 -5.60
N SER A 372 27.31 -26.41 -5.70
CA SER A 372 26.55 -27.17 -4.69
C SER A 372 27.37 -27.37 -3.41
N SER A 373 26.71 -27.76 -2.31
CA SER A 373 27.40 -28.06 -1.04
C SER A 373 28.43 -29.20 -1.08
N GLU A 374 28.45 -29.98 -2.17
CA GLU A 374 29.46 -31.03 -2.46
C GLU A 374 30.63 -30.53 -3.33
N SER A 375 30.68 -29.23 -3.65
CA SER A 375 31.75 -28.65 -4.44
C SER A 375 33.11 -28.77 -3.75
N LEU A 376 34.11 -29.27 -4.49
CA LEU A 376 35.53 -29.33 -4.10
C LEU A 376 36.09 -27.95 -3.69
N ALA A 377 35.42 -26.85 -4.03
CA ALA A 377 35.82 -25.50 -3.65
C ALA A 377 35.82 -25.28 -2.12
N VAL A 378 34.93 -25.92 -1.37
CA VAL A 378 34.85 -25.77 0.09
C VAL A 378 36.08 -26.36 0.81
N PRO A 379 36.49 -27.63 0.58
CA PRO A 379 37.71 -28.16 1.18
C PRO A 379 38.98 -27.44 0.68
N LEU A 380 39.01 -26.99 -0.58
CA LEU A 380 40.13 -26.18 -1.10
C LEU A 380 40.26 -24.82 -0.39
N LEU A 381 39.15 -24.15 -0.10
CA LEU A 381 39.14 -22.92 0.68
C LEU A 381 39.70 -23.12 2.08
N LEU A 382 39.30 -24.20 2.77
CA LEU A 382 39.81 -24.53 4.11
C LEU A 382 41.33 -24.78 4.10
N VAL A 383 41.86 -25.44 3.07
CA VAL A 383 43.31 -25.63 2.90
C VAL A 383 44.01 -24.29 2.67
N CYS A 384 43.49 -23.42 1.80
CA CYS A 384 44.05 -22.09 1.57
C CYS A 384 44.04 -21.23 2.84
N PHE A 385 42.96 -21.28 3.64
CA PHE A 385 42.88 -20.61 4.93
C PHE A 385 43.91 -21.13 5.93
N PHE A 386 44.11 -22.45 6.00
CA PHE A 386 45.14 -23.04 6.85
C PHE A 386 46.54 -22.55 6.46
N PHE A 387 46.86 -22.46 5.18
CA PHE A 387 48.15 -21.93 4.71
C PHE A 387 48.32 -20.44 5.02
N LEU A 388 47.28 -19.62 4.85
CA LEU A 388 47.30 -18.19 5.21
C LEU A 388 47.50 -17.98 6.72
N LEU A 389 46.87 -18.83 7.54
CA LEU A 389 47.01 -18.81 8.99
C LEU A 389 48.41 -19.27 9.41
N PHE A 390 48.89 -20.39 8.86
CA PHE A 390 50.21 -20.95 9.16
C PHE A 390 51.36 -20.05 8.69
N SER A 391 51.25 -19.40 7.52
CA SER A 391 52.26 -18.42 7.07
C SER A 391 52.31 -17.18 7.97
N SER A 392 51.16 -16.81 8.54
CA SER A 392 51.07 -15.72 9.53
C SER A 392 51.74 -16.09 10.85
N PHE A 393 51.68 -17.36 11.28
CA PHE A 393 52.27 -17.83 12.54
C PHE A 393 53.73 -18.32 12.44
N THR A 394 54.16 -18.98 11.36
CA THR A 394 55.51 -19.57 11.25
C THR A 394 56.66 -18.58 11.06
N SER A 395 56.32 -17.33 10.81
CA SER A 395 57.26 -16.21 10.73
C SER A 395 57.44 -15.51 12.08
N HIS A 396 56.79 -16.00 13.14
CA HIS A 396 57.16 -15.67 14.52
C HIS A 396 58.28 -16.59 14.99
N SER A 397 59.52 -16.10 14.95
CA SER A 397 60.56 -16.49 15.90
C SER A 397 60.34 -15.85 17.28
N SER A 398 59.11 -15.47 17.63
CA SER A 398 58.82 -14.67 18.81
C SER A 398 57.43 -14.88 19.43
N ILE A 399 56.96 -16.13 19.52
CA ILE A 399 55.86 -16.44 20.45
C ILE A 399 56.26 -16.13 21.91
N SER A 400 57.56 -16.14 22.22
CA SER A 400 58.09 -15.69 23.52
C SER A 400 57.98 -14.18 23.75
N SER A 401 57.93 -13.33 22.71
CA SER A 401 57.84 -11.87 22.90
C SER A 401 56.42 -11.36 23.14
N PHE A 402 55.41 -12.12 22.73
CA PHE A 402 54.01 -11.75 22.95
C PHE A 402 53.57 -11.97 24.42
N PHE A 403 54.17 -12.94 25.10
CA PHE A 403 53.96 -13.16 26.54
C PHE A 403 54.90 -12.35 27.44
N SER A 404 55.97 -11.72 26.90
CA SER A 404 56.92 -10.93 27.69
C SER A 404 56.68 -9.41 27.63
N SER A 405 55.83 -8.92 26.74
CA SER A 405 55.45 -7.49 26.70
C SER A 405 54.09 -7.27 27.34
N SER A 406 53.98 -7.58 28.63
CA SER A 406 52.91 -7.07 29.48
C SER A 406 53.15 -5.59 29.79
N SER A 407 52.91 -4.70 28.81
CA SER A 407 52.79 -3.25 29.06
C SER A 407 51.33 -2.77 29.05
N LEU A 408 50.37 -3.69 28.91
CA LEU A 408 48.93 -3.39 28.92
C LEU A 408 48.24 -3.55 30.29
N CYS A 409 49.01 -3.71 31.38
CA CYS A 409 48.47 -3.83 32.74
C CYS A 409 48.84 -2.66 33.68
N GLN A 410 49.42 -1.56 33.18
CA GLN A 410 49.80 -0.40 34.00
C GLN A 410 49.06 0.91 33.68
N GLN A 411 47.96 0.87 32.93
CA GLN A 411 47.15 2.06 32.62
C GLN A 411 45.72 2.03 33.16
N PHE A 412 45.41 1.17 34.14
CA PHE A 412 44.10 1.15 34.82
C PHE A 412 44.17 1.18 36.35
N THR A 413 45.25 1.71 36.93
CA THR A 413 45.27 2.13 38.34
C THR A 413 46.10 3.39 38.49
N GLN A 414 45.48 4.54 38.22
CA GLN A 414 45.66 5.79 38.93
C GLN A 414 44.40 6.64 38.81
#